data_AF-A0A957MCU9-F1
#
_entry.id   AF-A0A957MCU9-F1
#
_cell.length_a   1.000
_cell.length_b   1.000
_cell.length_c   1.000
_cell.angle_alpha   90.00
_cell.angle_beta   90.00
_cell.angle_gamma   90.00
#
_symmetry.space_group_name_H-M   'P 1'
#
loop_
_entity.id
_entity.type
_entity.pdbx_description
1 polymer ?
#
loop_
_entity_poly.entity_id
_entity_poly.type
_entity_poly.pdbx_seq_one_letter_code
_entity_poly.pdbx_strand_id
1 'polypeptide(L)'
;AIAFQAEHDWPAVRGACHALLAASLDRLAAITGMAPVYTRPDGYAQMAIAPLPPQPDLAAFKERLYDDYAVEIPCPAWQGRHFLRISVQGYNSEADLRRLEDAVQTLLVPAQ
;
A
#
# COMPACT_ATOMS: atom_id res chain seq x y z
N ALA A 1 -19.21 -7.19 -17.20
CA ALA A 1 -18.73 -6.47 -16.01
C ALA A 1 -19.73 -6.48 -14.86
N ILE A 2 -20.97 -5.97 -15.04
CA ILE A 2 -21.98 -5.97 -13.95
C ILE A 2 -22.40 -7.39 -13.52
N ALA A 3 -22.64 -8.29 -14.49
CA ALA A 3 -22.96 -9.70 -14.19
C ALA A 3 -21.87 -10.40 -13.36
N PHE A 4 -20.60 -10.25 -13.76
CA PHE A 4 -19.45 -10.75 -12.99
C PHE A 4 -19.43 -10.25 -11.54
N GLN A 5 -19.70 -8.96 -11.31
CA GLN A 5 -19.77 -8.43 -9.94
C GLN A 5 -20.92 -9.03 -9.13
N ALA A 6 -22.05 -9.32 -9.75
CA ALA A 6 -23.17 -9.99 -9.09
C ALA A 6 -22.85 -11.46 -8.78
N GLU A 7 -22.25 -12.18 -9.73
CA GLU A 7 -21.85 -13.59 -9.60
C GLU A 7 -20.78 -13.80 -8.52
N HIS A 8 -19.90 -12.82 -8.31
CA HIS A 8 -18.77 -12.91 -7.39
C HIS A 8 -18.97 -12.14 -6.06
N ASP A 9 -20.19 -11.71 -5.74
CA ASP A 9 -20.50 -10.92 -4.55
C ASP A 9 -19.50 -9.77 -4.33
N TRP A 10 -19.48 -8.84 -5.29
CA TRP A 10 -18.54 -7.72 -5.25
C TRP A 10 -18.61 -6.89 -3.96
N PRO A 11 -19.77 -6.68 -3.29
CA PRO A 11 -19.79 -6.11 -1.94
C PRO A 11 -18.88 -6.85 -0.95
N ALA A 12 -18.90 -8.19 -0.90
CA ALA A 12 -18.00 -8.96 -0.06
C ALA A 12 -16.53 -8.81 -0.48
N VAL A 13 -16.23 -8.81 -1.78
CA VAL A 13 -14.87 -8.58 -2.30
C VAL A 13 -14.32 -7.23 -1.84
N ARG A 14 -15.13 -6.16 -1.91
CA ARG A 14 -14.72 -4.82 -1.43
C ARG A 14 -14.44 -4.82 0.07
N GLY A 15 -15.25 -5.51 0.86
CA GLY A 15 -15.04 -5.66 2.29
C GLY A 15 -13.74 -6.38 2.62
N ALA A 16 -13.44 -7.47 1.93
CA ALA A 16 -12.18 -8.21 2.08
C ALA A 16 -10.96 -7.35 1.68
N CYS A 17 -11.05 -6.60 0.57
CA CYS A 17 -9.98 -5.69 0.14
C CYS A 17 -9.73 -4.58 1.17
N HIS A 18 -10.79 -4.03 1.75
CA HIS A 18 -10.68 -3.02 2.80
C HIS A 18 -9.98 -3.58 4.04
N ALA A 19 -10.34 -4.79 4.48
CA ALA A 19 -9.71 -5.43 5.62
C ALA A 19 -8.20 -5.71 5.39
N LEU A 20 -7.84 -6.20 4.20
CA LEU A 20 -6.43 -6.38 3.80
C LEU A 20 -5.66 -5.06 3.83
N LEU A 21 -6.23 -4.00 3.25
CA LEU A 21 -5.60 -2.69 3.21
C LEU A 21 -5.45 -2.09 4.61
N ALA A 22 -6.46 -2.22 5.47
CA ALA A 22 -6.39 -1.73 6.85
C ALA A 22 -5.25 -2.40 7.62
N ALA A 23 -5.15 -3.73 7.56
CA ALA A 23 -4.08 -4.46 8.22
C ALA A 23 -2.69 -4.07 7.66
N SER A 24 -2.58 -3.84 6.35
CA SER A 24 -1.33 -3.41 5.73
C SER A 24 -0.92 -1.98 6.13
N LEU A 25 -1.88 -1.06 6.28
CA LEU A 25 -1.60 0.29 6.78
C LEU A 25 -1.05 0.27 8.21
N ASP A 26 -1.58 -0.57 9.08
CA ASP A 26 -1.07 -0.72 10.45
C ASP A 26 0.37 -1.27 10.46
N ARG A 27 0.66 -2.25 9.61
CA ARG A 27 2.02 -2.82 9.49
C ARG A 27 3.00 -1.83 8.89
N LEU A 28 2.61 -1.10 7.85
CA LEU A 28 3.44 -0.03 7.26
C LEU A 28 3.66 1.13 8.24
N ALA A 29 2.68 1.45 9.08
CA ALA A 29 2.87 2.44 10.14
C ALA A 29 3.91 1.98 11.17
N ALA A 30 3.92 0.69 11.53
CA ALA A 30 4.95 0.11 12.40
C ALA A 30 6.34 0.10 11.74
N ILE A 31 6.42 -0.21 10.44
CA ILE A 31 7.68 -0.23 9.67
C ILE A 31 8.26 1.18 9.50
N THR A 32 7.42 2.16 9.16
CA THR A 32 7.87 3.52 8.87
C THR A 32 7.97 4.42 10.11
N GLY A 33 7.35 4.00 11.22
CA GLY A 33 7.16 4.84 12.40
C GLY A 33 6.21 6.01 12.17
N MET A 34 5.40 5.99 11.10
CA MET A 34 4.51 7.08 10.74
C MET A 34 3.04 6.65 10.80
N ALA A 35 2.24 7.38 11.59
CA ALA A 35 0.81 7.10 11.71
C ALA A 35 0.05 7.32 10.37
N PRO A 36 -0.99 6.51 10.07
CA PRO A 36 -1.86 6.74 8.92
C PRO A 36 -2.50 8.13 8.94
N VAL A 37 -2.81 8.68 7.76
CA VAL A 37 -3.45 10.00 7.64
C VAL A 37 -4.93 10.02 7.99
N TYR A 38 -5.53 8.84 8.17
CA TYR A 38 -6.97 8.65 8.34
C TYR A 38 -7.32 8.67 9.82
N THR A 39 -8.30 9.49 10.19
CA THR A 39 -8.81 9.57 11.57
C THR A 39 -9.82 8.46 11.90
N ARG A 40 -10.34 7.80 10.87
CA ARG A 40 -11.34 6.73 10.97
C ARG A 40 -11.10 5.68 9.87
N PRO A 41 -11.43 4.40 10.12
CA PRO A 41 -11.23 3.34 9.15
C PRO A 41 -12.12 3.50 7.90
N ASP A 42 -13.27 4.16 7.99
CA ASP A 42 -14.15 4.44 6.85
C ASP A 42 -13.71 5.63 5.98
N GLY A 43 -12.57 6.26 6.29
CA GLY A 43 -11.98 7.34 5.50
C GLY A 43 -11.39 6.91 4.15
N TYR A 44 -11.35 5.60 3.89
CA TYR A 44 -10.95 5.00 2.63
C TYR A 44 -11.71 3.68 2.42
N ALA A 45 -11.72 3.18 1.18
CA ALA A 45 -12.27 1.87 0.84
C ALA A 45 -11.13 0.94 0.44
N GLN A 46 -10.89 0.83 -0.87
CA GLN A 46 -9.89 -0.07 -1.47
C GLN A 46 -8.60 0.64 -1.87
N MET A 47 -8.49 1.95 -1.63
CA MET A 47 -7.32 2.75 -1.98
C MET A 47 -7.00 3.72 -0.86
N ALA A 48 -5.75 3.72 -0.42
CA ALA A 48 -5.28 4.55 0.67
C ALA A 48 -3.82 5.00 0.46
N ILE A 49 -3.39 5.96 1.27
CA ILE A 49 -1.98 6.37 1.35
C ILE A 49 -1.36 5.93 2.68
N ALA A 50 -0.17 5.34 2.61
CA ALA A 50 0.70 5.14 3.76
C ALA A 50 1.82 6.19 3.71
N PRO A 51 2.07 6.96 4.80
CA PRO A 51 3.22 7.85 4.83
C PRO A 51 4.53 7.08 4.71
N LEU A 52 5.48 7.66 3.98
CA LEU A 52 6.83 7.14 3.80
C LEU A 52 7.82 8.20 4.30
N PRO A 53 8.90 7.81 5.00
CA PRO A 53 9.99 8.73 5.30
C PRO A 53 10.49 9.41 4.01
N PRO A 54 10.93 10.68 4.06
CA PRO A 54 11.50 11.34 2.89
C PRO A 54 12.64 10.50 2.32
N GLN A 55 12.54 10.20 1.03
CA GLN A 55 13.54 9.44 0.29
C GLN A 55 14.46 10.41 -0.43
N PRO A 56 15.78 10.22 -0.41
CA PRO A 56 16.71 11.05 -1.18
C PRO A 56 16.39 11.03 -2.67
N ASP A 57 16.00 9.86 -3.18
CA ASP A 57 15.52 9.65 -4.54
C ASP A 57 14.26 8.77 -4.52
N LEU A 58 13.10 9.41 -4.63
CA LEU A 58 11.80 8.71 -4.62
C LEU A 58 11.55 7.94 -5.91
N ALA A 59 12.12 8.38 -7.03
CA ALA A 59 11.98 7.69 -8.31
C ALA A 59 12.76 6.37 -8.28
N ALA A 60 14.03 6.40 -7.84
CA ALA A 60 14.83 5.20 -7.66
C ALA A 60 14.23 4.25 -6.62
N PHE A 61 13.67 4.76 -5.53
CA PHE A 61 12.95 3.93 -4.55
C PHE A 61 11.77 3.18 -5.20
N LYS A 62 10.98 3.88 -6.02
CA LYS A 62 9.85 3.29 -6.77
C LYS A 62 10.34 2.27 -7.81
N GLU A 63 11.41 2.57 -8.54
CA GLU A 63 12.01 1.64 -9.51
C GLU A 63 12.44 0.36 -8.83
N ARG A 64 13.12 0.43 -7.68
CA ARG A 64 13.52 -0.76 -6.92
C ARG A 64 12.35 -1.58 -6.40
N LEU A 65 11.25 -0.94 -5.97
CA LEU A 65 10.03 -1.68 -5.63
C LEU A 65 9.55 -2.54 -6.80
N TYR A 66 9.62 -2.01 -8.02
CA TYR A 66 9.21 -2.73 -9.22
C TYR A 66 10.26 -3.78 -9.67
N ASP A 67 11.51 -3.40 -9.84
CA ASP A 67 12.55 -4.26 -10.42
C ASP A 67 12.99 -5.38 -9.47
N ASP A 68 13.24 -5.05 -8.19
CA ASP A 68 13.75 -6.00 -7.20
C ASP A 68 12.61 -6.84 -6.59
N TYR A 69 11.42 -6.23 -6.44
CA TYR A 69 10.30 -6.82 -5.70
C TYR A 69 9.04 -7.02 -6.54
N ALA A 70 8.98 -6.67 -7.82
CA ALA A 70 7.75 -6.80 -8.64
C ALA A 70 6.51 -6.11 -8.01
N VAL A 71 6.73 -5.01 -7.27
CA VAL A 71 5.69 -4.21 -6.63
C VAL A 71 5.49 -2.93 -7.43
N GLU A 72 4.44 -2.88 -8.23
CA GLU A 72 4.04 -1.66 -8.94
C GLU A 72 3.13 -0.80 -8.06
N ILE A 73 3.64 0.33 -7.57
CA ILE A 73 2.87 1.25 -6.73
C ILE A 73 3.25 2.71 -6.98
N PRO A 74 2.27 3.66 -7.02
CA PRO A 74 2.58 5.08 -7.05
C PRO A 74 3.23 5.55 -5.74
N CYS A 75 4.32 6.29 -5.85
CA CYS A 75 5.02 6.92 -4.74
C CYS A 75 4.96 8.46 -4.87
N PRO A 76 3.84 9.13 -4.56
CA PRO A 76 3.74 10.58 -4.75
C PRO A 76 4.49 11.36 -3.67
N ALA A 77 5.11 12.47 -4.09
CA ALA A 77 5.57 13.53 -3.21
C ALA A 77 4.52 14.66 -3.17
N TRP A 78 4.08 15.07 -1.98
CA TRP A 78 3.08 16.12 -1.79
C TRP A 78 3.37 16.92 -0.53
N GLN A 79 3.43 18.26 -0.63
CA GLN A 79 3.69 19.17 0.50
C GLN A 79 4.94 18.77 1.31
N GLY A 80 6.03 18.39 0.63
CA GLY A 80 7.29 17.98 1.28
C GLY A 80 7.25 16.61 1.97
N ARG A 81 6.20 15.81 1.76
CA ARG A 81 6.03 14.47 2.33
C ARG A 81 5.95 13.42 1.23
N HIS A 82 6.44 12.22 1.51
CA HIS A 82 6.36 11.09 0.59
C HIS A 82 5.32 10.08 1.08
N PHE A 83 4.69 9.38 0.13
CA PHE A 83 3.65 8.41 0.42
C PHE A 83 3.76 7.21 -0.50
N LEU A 84 3.20 6.08 -0.08
CA LEU A 84 2.82 4.96 -0.93
C LEU A 84 1.32 5.04 -1.18
N ARG A 85 0.86 4.98 -2.43
CA ARG A 85 -0.59 4.94 -2.75
C ARG A 85 -1.02 3.52 -3.07
N ILE A 86 -1.50 2.81 -2.07
CA ILE A 86 -1.86 1.39 -2.15
C ILE A 86 -3.28 1.27 -2.68
N SER A 87 -3.50 0.40 -3.67
CA SER A 87 -4.82 0.05 -4.21
C SER A 87 -4.97 -1.47 -4.18
N VAL A 88 -5.97 -1.96 -3.45
CA VAL A 88 -6.24 -3.40 -3.26
C VAL A 88 -7.51 -3.77 -3.99
N GLN A 89 -7.46 -4.83 -4.79
CA GLN A 89 -8.61 -5.35 -5.50
C GLN A 89 -8.70 -6.88 -5.36
N GLY A 90 -9.77 -7.51 -5.85
CA GLY A 90 -10.03 -8.94 -5.74
C GLY A 90 -8.99 -9.87 -6.37
N TYR A 91 -7.99 -9.33 -7.06
CA TYR A 91 -6.81 -10.07 -7.54
C TYR A 91 -5.60 -9.99 -6.58
N ASN A 92 -5.67 -9.17 -5.53
CA ASN A 92 -4.63 -9.07 -4.51
C ASN A 92 -4.91 -10.01 -3.34
N SER A 93 -3.84 -10.46 -2.71
CA SER A 93 -3.82 -11.37 -1.57
C SER A 93 -3.02 -10.76 -0.42
N GLU A 94 -3.15 -11.35 0.78
CA GLU A 94 -2.29 -10.97 1.92
C GLU A 94 -0.80 -11.06 1.55
N ALA A 95 -0.39 -12.06 0.77
CA ALA A 95 0.99 -12.23 0.35
C ALA A 95 1.51 -11.05 -0.50
N ASP A 96 0.66 -10.44 -1.35
CA ASP A 96 1.04 -9.27 -2.14
C ASP A 96 1.31 -8.06 -1.23
N LEU A 97 0.48 -7.87 -0.20
CA LEU A 97 0.65 -6.78 0.76
C LEU A 97 1.88 -7.01 1.65
N ARG A 98 2.13 -8.25 2.09
CA ARG A 98 3.36 -8.61 2.84
C ARG A 98 4.61 -8.36 2.01
N ARG A 99 4.58 -8.67 0.71
CA ARG A 99 5.70 -8.40 -0.20
C ARG A 99 6.00 -6.91 -0.33
N LEU A 100 4.97 -6.06 -0.41
CA LEU A 100 5.15 -4.60 -0.35
C LEU A 100 5.79 -4.18 0.99
N GLU A 101 5.28 -4.69 2.11
CA GLU A 101 5.78 -4.35 3.45
C GLU A 101 7.25 -4.75 3.65
N ASP A 102 7.62 -5.98 3.27
CA ASP A 102 8.98 -6.50 3.35
C ASP A 102 9.94 -5.70 2.46
N ALA A 103 9.49 -5.32 1.25
CA ALA A 103 10.25 -4.48 0.33
C ALA A 103 10.50 -3.09 0.94
N VAL A 104 9.45 -2.46 1.48
CA VAL A 104 9.58 -1.15 2.15
C VAL A 104 10.53 -1.25 3.34
N GLN A 105 10.38 -2.27 4.20
CA GLN A 105 11.27 -2.46 5.34
C GLN A 105 12.73 -2.61 4.89
N THR A 106 12.99 -3.40 3.84
CA THR A 106 14.34 -3.63 3.33
C THR A 106 14.94 -2.38 2.67
N LEU A 107 14.15 -1.64 1.90
CA LEU A 107 14.61 -0.46 1.17
C LEU A 107 14.79 0.78 2.06
N LEU A 108 14.12 0.84 3.22
CA LEU A 108 14.29 1.91 4.21
C LEU A 108 15.54 1.74 5.08
N VAL A 109 16.04 0.52 5.25
CA VAL A 109 17.32 0.28 5.94
C VAL A 109 18.44 0.73 4.98
N PRO A 110 19.35 1.63 5.40
CA PRO A 110 20.47 2.02 4.55
C PRO A 110 21.25 0.77 4.13
N ALA A 111 21.58 0.66 2.84
CA ALA A 111 22.61 -0.28 2.41
C ALA A 111 23.89 0.04 3.19
N GLN A 112 24.44 -0.96 3.88
CA GLN A 112 25.75 -0.86 4.55
C GLN A 112 26.85 -0.55 3.54
#